data_AF-A0A0C5JB77-F1
#
_entry.id   AF-A0A0C5JB77-F1
#
_cell.length_a   1.000
_cell.length_b   1.000
_cell.length_c   1.000
_cell.angle_alpha   90.00
_cell.angle_beta   90.00
_cell.angle_gamma   90.00
#
_symmetry.space_group_name_H-M   'P 1'
#
loop_
_entity.id
_entity.type
_entity.pdbx_description
1 polymer ?
#
loop_
_entity_poly.entity_id
_entity_poly.type
_entity_poly.pdbx_seq_one_letter_code
_entity_poly.pdbx_strand_id
1 'polypeptide(L)' 'MQKEVKEKPRYAVVAAVQLPSVSDVEFEASLTELRELAKTLGFTVTRTFMQKRSGFDSTAYLGVGGDTPLC' A
#
# COMPACT_ATOMS: atom_id res chain seq x y z
N MET A 1 12.49 33.82 18.07
CA MET A 1 11.29 33.08 17.65
C MET A 1 11.61 32.34 16.36
N GLN A 2 11.98 31.06 16.42
CA GLN A 2 12.21 30.29 15.19
C GLN A 2 10.84 29.93 14.61
N LYS A 3 10.59 30.32 13.36
CA LYS A 3 9.41 29.85 12.62
C LYS A 3 9.61 28.36 12.38
N GLU A 4 8.91 27.52 13.13
CA GLU A 4 8.68 26.13 12.73
C GLU A 4 8.01 26.17 11.35
N VAL A 5 8.78 25.81 10.32
CA VAL A 5 8.22 25.49 9.02
C VAL A 5 7.45 24.20 9.23
N LYS A 6 6.13 24.30 9.40
CA LYS A 6 5.25 23.12 9.35
C LYS A 6 5.40 22.54 7.95
N GLU A 7 6.23 21.51 7.81
CA GLU A 7 6.31 20.74 6.58
C GLU A 7 4.91 20.23 6.24
N LYS A 8 4.53 20.40 4.98
CA LYS A 8 3.22 19.91 4.53
C LYS A 8 3.22 18.39 4.65
N PRO A 9 2.19 17.78 5.27
CA PRO A 9 2.11 16.34 5.41
C PRO A 9 2.22 15.65 4.06
N ARG A 10 3.12 14.66 3.96
CA ARG A 10 3.32 13.88 2.74
C ARG A 10 2.33 12.73 2.74
N TYR A 11 1.26 12.83 1.95
CA TYR A 11 0.26 11.77 1.90
C TYR A 11 0.70 10.61 1.01
N ALA A 12 0.36 9.39 1.41
CA ALA A 12 0.64 8.18 0.64
C ALA A 12 -0.60 7.27 0.57
N VAL A 13 -0.70 6.54 -0.54
CA VAL A 13 -1.63 5.41 -0.70
C VAL A 13 -0.80 4.15 -0.82
N VAL A 14 -1.13 3.14 -0.01
CA VAL A 14 -0.50 1.82 -0.08
C VAL A 14 -1.31 0.96 -1.04
N ALA A 15 -0.67 0.34 -2.02
CA ALA A 15 -1.29 -0.62 -2.93
C ALA A 15 -0.56 -1.96 -2.84
N ALA A 16 -1.32 -3.04 -2.69
CA ALA A 16 -0.78 -4.38 -2.61
C ALA A 16 -1.64 -5.40 -3.35
N VAL A 17 -1.00 -6.47 -3.82
CA VAL A 17 -1.66 -7.60 -4.45
C VAL A 17 -1.41 -8.83 -3.57
N GLN A 18 -2.48 -9.50 -3.17
CA GLN A 18 -2.41 -10.78 -2.50
C GLN A 18 -2.45 -11.90 -3.53
N LEU A 19 -1.41 -12.74 -3.53
CA LEU A 19 -1.34 -13.96 -4.35
C LEU A 19 -1.88 -15.15 -3.55
N PRO A 20 -2.43 -16.19 -4.20
CA PRO A 20 -3.07 -17.32 -3.51
C PRO A 20 -2.05 -18.20 -2.78
N SER A 21 -0.78 -18.10 -3.15
CA SER A 21 0.34 -18.81 -2.54
C SER A 21 0.82 -18.18 -1.23
N VAL A 22 0.31 -16.99 -0.86
CA VAL A 22 0.70 -16.27 0.36
C VAL A 22 -0.47 -16.27 1.33
N SER A 23 -0.23 -16.68 2.57
CA SER A 23 -1.28 -16.71 3.58
C SER A 23 -1.75 -15.30 3.95
N ASP A 24 -3.00 -15.19 4.42
CA ASP A 24 -3.55 -13.90 4.90
C ASP A 24 -2.65 -13.29 6.00
N VAL A 25 -2.08 -14.12 6.89
CA VAL A 25 -1.23 -13.67 8.00
C VAL A 25 0.09 -13.08 7.50
N GLU A 26 0.77 -13.77 6.58
CA GLU A 26 2.03 -13.27 6.01
C GLU A 26 1.82 -12.00 5.21
N PHE A 27 0.71 -11.92 4.48
CA PHE A 27 0.35 -10.74 3.70
C PHE A 27 0.08 -9.52 4.60
N GLU A 28 -0.71 -9.68 5.67
CA GLU A 28 -0.98 -8.61 6.63
C GLU A 28 0.27 -8.17 7.40
N ALA A 29 1.17 -9.10 7.73
CA ALA A 29 2.46 -8.77 8.34
C ALA A 29 3.30 -7.87 7.41
N SER A 30 3.44 -8.25 6.13
CA SER A 30 4.17 -7.45 5.13
C SER A 30 3.55 -6.08 4.91
N LEU A 31 2.21 -5.99 4.86
CA LEU A 31 1.49 -4.71 4.75
C LEU A 31 1.71 -3.81 5.97
N THR A 32 1.73 -4.40 7.15
CA THR A 32 1.99 -3.67 8.40
C THR A 32 3.39 -3.08 8.38
N GLU A 33 4.40 -3.87 8.02
CA GLU A 33 5.78 -3.41 7.89
C GLU A 33 5.90 -2.25 6.87
N LEU A 34 5.28 -2.39 5.70
CA LEU A 34 5.30 -1.34 4.67
C LEU A 34 4.69 -0.02 5.19
N ARG A 35 3.61 -0.09 5.96
CA ARG A 35 2.98 1.10 6.58
C ARG A 35 3.87 1.72 7.65
N GLU A 36 4.54 0.92 8.47
CA GLU A 36 5.49 1.42 9.47
C GLU A 36 6.68 2.12 8.80
N LEU A 37 7.24 1.53 7.74
CA LEU A 37 8.28 2.18 6.94
C LEU A 37 7.82 3.52 6.36
N ALA A 38 6.58 3.60 5.85
CA ALA A 38 6.03 4.85 5.35
C ALA A 38 5.93 5.92 6.44
N LYS A 39 5.53 5.56 7.66
CA LYS A 39 5.50 6.48 8.82
C LYS A 39 6.90 6.98 9.16
N THR A 40 7.91 6.10 9.19
CA THR A 40 9.31 6.47 9.44
C THR A 40 9.84 7.47 8.41
N LEU A 41 9.37 7.39 7.16
CA LEU A 41 9.72 8.31 6.08
C LEU A 41 8.91 9.63 6.08
N GLY A 42 8.06 9.84 7.09
CA GLY A 42 7.24 11.04 7.24
C GLY A 42 5.98 11.05 6.36
N PHE A 43 5.56 9.89 5.85
CA PHE A 43 4.30 9.78 5.13
C PHE A 43 3.12 9.56 6.06
N THR A 44 2.00 10.22 5.74
CA THR A 44 0.68 9.93 6.28
C THR A 44 -0.04 9.02 5.30
N VAL A 45 -0.16 7.73 5.63
CA VAL A 45 -0.93 6.77 4.82
C VAL A 45 -2.42 7.06 4.97
N THR A 46 -3.07 7.50 3.89
CA THR A 46 -4.51 7.87 3.91
C THR A 46 -5.42 6.74 3.44
N ARG A 47 -4.89 5.81 2.65
CA ARG A 47 -5.65 4.69 2.11
C ARG A 47 -4.74 3.49 1.86
N THR A 48 -5.28 2.30 2.06
CA THR A 48 -4.69 1.07 1.54
C THR A 48 -5.66 0.44 0.55
N PHE A 49 -5.12 -0.09 -0.54
CA PHE A 49 -5.85 -0.76 -1.59
C PHE A 49 -5.25 -2.15 -1.80
N MET A 50 -6.10 -3.17 -1.77
CA MET A 50 -5.67 -4.56 -1.86
C MET A 50 -6.44 -5.25 -2.99
N GLN A 51 -5.76 -6.09 -3.76
CA GLN A 51 -6.37 -6.92 -4.78
C GLN A 51 -5.94 -8.37 -4.61
N LYS A 52 -6.89 -9.31 -4.59
CA LYS A 52 -6.57 -10.74 -4.64
C LYS A 52 -6.43 -11.16 -6.11
N ARG A 53 -5.26 -11.61 -6.55
CA ARG A 53 -5.04 -12.07 -7.93
C ARG A 53 -4.48 -13.47 -7.96
N SER A 54 -4.84 -14.24 -8.98
CA SER A 54 -4.30 -15.58 -9.23
C SER A 54 -2.84 -15.57 -9.72
N GLY A 55 -2.36 -14.43 -10.20
CA GLY A 55 -0.98 -14.25 -10.66
C GLY A 55 -0.56 -12.78 -10.67
N PHE A 56 0.74 -12.55 -10.75
CA PHE A 56 1.33 -11.22 -10.79
C PHE A 56 1.61 -10.81 -12.25
N ASP A 57 0.87 -9.81 -12.74
CA ASP A 57 1.17 -9.15 -14.01
C ASP A 57 1.70 -7.75 -13.69
N SER A 58 2.98 -7.52 -13.97
CA SER A 58 3.67 -6.26 -13.70
C SER A 58 3.07 -5.08 -14.47
N THR A 59 2.42 -5.33 -15.61
CA THR A 59 1.74 -4.30 -16.39
C THR A 59 0.40 -3.87 -15.79
N ALA A 60 -0.13 -4.67 -14.85
CA ALA A 60 -1.45 -4.47 -14.28
C ALA A 60 -1.44 -4.13 -12.78
N TYR A 61 -0.26 -3.80 -12.21
CA TYR A 61 -0.11 -3.44 -10.79
C TYR A 61 -0.85 -2.14 -10.42
N LEU A 62 -0.89 -1.17 -11.36
CA LEU A 62 -1.63 0.09 -11.26
C LEU A 62 -2.29 0.46 -12.62
N GLY A 63 -2.80 -0.51 -13.38
CA GLY A 63 -3.31 -0.27 -14.74
C GLY A 63 -4.00 -1.46 -15.42
N VAL A 64 -4.80 -1.17 -16.45
CA VAL A 64 -5.83 -2.01 -17.13
C VAL A 64 -6.42 -3.12 -16.27
N GLY A 65 -7.33 -2.70 -15.38
CA GLY A 65 -8.06 -3.59 -14.48
C GLY A 65 -8.79 -4.71 -15.24
N GLY A 66 -8.36 -5.94 -15.01
CA GLY A 66 -9.18 -7.12 -15.27
C GLY A 66 -10.04 -7.41 -14.04
N ASP A 67 -11.35 -7.55 -14.27
CA ASP A 67 -12.50 -8.02 -13.47
C ASP A 67 -12.26 -8.63 -12.07
N THR A 68 -11.44 -8.01 -11.25
CA THR A 68 -11.19 -8.48 -9.89
C THR A 68 -11.98 -7.58 -8.96
N PRO A 69 -13.00 -8.11 -8.26
CA PRO A 69 -13.79 -7.31 -7.33
C PRO A 69 -12.87 -6.75 -6.25
N LEU A 70 -13.02 -5.45 -6.01
CA LEU A 70 -12.46 -4.79 -4.84
C LEU A 70 -13.24 -5.31 -3.64
N CYS A 71 -12.67 -6.30 -2.94
CA CYS A 71 -13.19 -6.79 -1.69
C CYS A 71 -12.77 -5.85 -0.55
#